data_AF-E3N3F9-F1
#
_entry.id   AF-E3N3F9-F1
#
_cell.length_a   1.000
_cell.length_b   1.000
_cell.length_c   1.000
_cell.angle_alpha   90.00
_cell.angle_beta   90.00
_cell.angle_gamma   90.00
#
_symmetry.space_group_name_H-M   'P 1'
#
loop_
_entity.id
_entity.type
_entity.pdbx_description
1 polymer ?
#
loop_
_entity_poly.entity_id
_entity_poly.type
_entity_poly.pdbx_seq_one_letter_code
_entity_poly.pdbx_strand_id
1 'polypeptide(L)'
;MSSAFPLLRLPRLVLFDVFKSLSIGEKIKLSFCSKKVSTQINNCRLYSQKVHVHLDMYSHKIEVFENGENKFKIFNLSDRGTNTDPYKQQYQIGGNFGLVEYLTIFSIVNPAFTPVFTSWPQNISIMDSNWFTLKYLLACTSTTITLKESRLENKDMDEVLRKWKTGGFPNLQRLEIQSRNITSFGATIFGMNLRELNELVIHSDDGSKKATIKTYHGHIEISVTSF
;
A
#
# COMPACT_ATOMS: atom_id res chain seq x y z
N MET A 1 7.25 26.80 34.65
CA MET A 1 6.71 25.93 33.57
C MET A 1 7.71 25.96 32.42
N SER A 2 8.17 24.81 31.94
CA SER A 2 9.05 24.76 30.76
C SER A 2 8.25 25.11 29.51
N SER A 3 8.70 26.08 28.72
CA SER A 3 8.08 26.41 27.44
C SER A 3 8.36 25.30 26.42
N ALA A 4 7.34 24.84 25.71
CA ALA A 4 7.50 23.81 24.68
C ALA A 4 8.52 24.23 23.60
N PHE A 5 9.39 23.31 23.20
CA PHE A 5 10.36 23.54 22.15
C PHE A 5 9.66 23.70 20.78
N PRO A 6 9.85 24.83 20.07
CA PRO A 6 9.08 25.11 18.86
C PRO A 6 9.72 24.43 17.64
N LEU A 7 9.65 23.10 17.56
CA LEU A 7 10.27 22.27 16.52
C LEU A 7 10.04 22.81 15.09
N LEU A 8 8.81 23.18 14.76
CA LEU A 8 8.45 23.68 13.42
C LEU A 8 8.83 25.15 13.14
N ARG A 9 9.44 25.85 14.11
CA ARG A 9 10.00 27.20 13.92
C ARG A 9 11.50 27.16 13.64
N LEU A 10 12.13 25.99 13.68
CA LEU A 10 13.54 25.85 13.34
C LEU A 10 13.80 26.18 11.86
N PRO A 11 15.00 26.68 11.52
CA PRO A 11 15.46 26.78 10.14
C PRO A 11 15.38 25.42 9.43
N ARG A 12 15.06 25.43 8.14
CA ARG A 12 14.79 24.21 7.35
C ARG A 12 15.92 23.17 7.43
N LEU A 13 17.18 23.59 7.41
CA LEU A 13 18.33 22.68 7.51
C LEU A 13 18.41 22.01 8.88
N VAL A 14 18.23 22.78 9.95
CA VAL A 14 18.23 22.24 11.32
C VAL A 14 17.05 21.28 11.51
N LEU A 15 15.86 21.64 10.99
CA LEU A 15 14.70 20.77 11.04
C LEU A 15 14.92 19.47 10.25
N PHE A 16 15.60 19.54 9.11
CA PHE A 16 15.99 18.38 8.32
C PHE A 16 16.94 17.47 9.10
N ASP A 17 17.97 18.02 9.75
CA ASP A 17 18.92 17.25 10.56
C ASP A 17 18.24 16.59 11.76
N VAL A 18 17.31 17.29 12.42
CA VAL A 18 16.48 16.73 13.49
C VAL A 18 15.66 15.56 12.98
N PHE A 19 14.96 15.69 11.85
CA PHE A 19 14.20 14.56 11.31
C PHE A 19 15.11 13.43 10.85
N LYS A 20 16.29 13.72 10.31
CA LYS A 20 17.27 12.72 9.90
C LYS A 20 17.76 11.88 11.08
N SER A 21 17.94 12.48 12.26
CA SER A 21 18.41 11.78 13.47
C SER A 21 17.38 10.88 14.13
N LEU A 22 16.10 10.99 13.78
CA LEU A 22 15.03 10.16 14.35
C LEU A 22 14.95 8.78 13.70
N SER A 23 14.61 7.76 14.48
CA SER A 23 14.21 6.45 13.97
C SER A 23 12.93 6.55 13.11
N ILE A 24 12.66 5.54 12.28
CA ILE A 24 11.42 5.51 11.50
C ILE A 24 10.17 5.51 12.40
N GLY A 25 10.21 4.77 13.51
CA GLY A 25 9.12 4.73 14.47
C GLY A 25 8.82 6.10 15.07
N GLU A 26 9.84 6.89 15.39
CA GLU A 26 9.70 8.25 15.89
C GLU A 26 9.19 9.21 14.81
N LYS A 27 9.70 9.12 13.57
CA LYS A 27 9.20 9.91 12.44
C LYS A 27 7.71 9.66 12.19
N ILE A 28 7.29 8.39 12.19
CA ILE A 28 5.89 8.02 12.02
C ILE A 28 5.04 8.55 13.19
N LYS A 29 5.48 8.36 14.44
CA LYS A 29 4.78 8.92 15.62
C LYS A 29 4.64 10.44 15.53
N LEU A 30 5.69 11.16 15.15
CA LEU A 30 5.65 12.61 14.95
C LEU A 30 4.74 13.04 13.81
N SER A 31 4.69 12.27 12.72
CA SER A 31 3.80 12.56 11.58
C SER A 31 2.33 12.56 11.99
N PHE A 32 1.95 11.76 13.00
CA PHE A 32 0.59 11.74 13.55
C PHE A 32 0.26 12.97 14.41
N CYS A 33 1.26 13.73 14.85
CA CYS A 33 1.02 14.88 15.73
C CYS A 33 0.37 16.07 15.00
N SER A 34 0.65 16.28 13.71
CA SER A 34 -0.06 17.28 12.89
C SER A 34 0.20 17.12 11.40
N LYS A 35 -0.73 17.59 10.57
CA LYS A 35 -0.56 17.69 9.10
C LYS A 35 0.72 18.45 8.72
N LYS A 36 1.04 19.53 9.44
CA LYS A 36 2.23 20.35 9.18
C LYS A 36 3.54 19.60 9.42
N VAL A 37 3.61 18.80 10.49
CA VAL A 37 4.77 17.92 10.76
C VAL A 37 4.86 16.85 9.67
N SER A 38 3.76 16.15 9.38
CA SER A 38 3.69 15.11 8.33
C SER A 38 4.20 15.62 6.98
N THR A 39 3.72 16.78 6.52
CA THR A 39 4.18 17.40 5.27
C THR A 39 5.68 17.71 5.30
N GLN A 40 6.22 18.23 6.40
CA GLN A 40 7.64 18.54 6.49
C GLN A 40 8.50 17.27 6.46
N ILE A 41 8.12 16.22 7.21
CA ILE A 41 8.83 14.94 7.20
C ILE A 41 8.80 14.30 5.80
N ASN A 42 7.64 14.32 5.12
CA ASN A 42 7.49 13.81 3.76
C ASN A 42 8.34 14.62 2.75
N ASN A 43 8.36 15.96 2.87
CA ASN A 43 9.16 16.83 2.02
C ASN A 43 10.67 16.64 2.20
N CYS A 44 11.11 16.22 3.39
CA CYS A 44 12.50 15.88 3.63
C CYS A 44 12.94 14.61 2.86
N ARG A 45 11.99 13.87 2.25
CA ARG A 45 12.28 12.68 1.42
C ARG A 45 13.26 11.73 2.10
N LEU A 46 13.11 11.54 3.41
CA LEU A 46 13.94 10.64 4.21
C LEU A 46 13.54 9.18 3.95
N TYR A 47 13.41 8.82 2.66
CA TYR A 47 13.09 7.51 2.13
C TYR A 47 14.35 6.66 2.20
N SER A 48 14.55 6.00 3.32
CA SER A 48 15.62 5.01 3.38
C SER A 48 15.33 4.06 4.51
N GLN A 49 14.44 3.09 4.28
CA GLN A 49 14.41 1.79 4.96
C GLN A 49 13.31 0.89 4.37
N LYS A 50 13.58 -0.42 4.30
CA LYS A 50 12.53 -1.43 4.12
C LYS A 50 11.75 -1.49 5.43
N VAL A 51 10.78 -0.61 5.50
CA VAL A 51 9.86 -0.54 6.62
C VAL A 51 8.69 -1.44 6.28
N HIS A 52 8.39 -2.45 7.08
CA HIS A 52 7.17 -3.26 6.93
C HIS A 52 6.17 -2.79 7.98
N VAL A 53 5.08 -2.17 7.54
CA VAL A 53 3.97 -1.86 8.45
C VAL A 53 3.05 -3.06 8.48
N HIS A 54 3.03 -3.78 9.59
CA HIS A 54 2.09 -4.85 9.88
C HIS A 54 0.87 -4.27 10.59
N LEU A 55 -0.25 -4.27 9.86
CA LEU A 55 -1.56 -3.92 10.40
C LEU A 55 -2.30 -5.22 10.72
N ASP A 56 -2.44 -5.52 12.00
CA ASP A 56 -3.28 -6.62 12.50
C ASP A 56 -4.38 -6.02 13.37
N MET A 57 -5.58 -5.93 12.80
CA MET A 57 -6.72 -5.37 13.49
C MET A 57 -7.43 -6.35 14.42
N TYR A 58 -7.17 -7.66 14.33
CA TYR A 58 -7.66 -8.63 15.32
C TYR A 58 -6.98 -8.42 16.67
N SER A 59 -5.67 -8.19 16.65
CA SER A 59 -4.90 -7.83 17.86
C SER A 59 -4.83 -6.33 18.11
N HIS A 60 -5.52 -5.51 17.31
CA HIS A 60 -5.57 -4.05 17.41
C HIS A 60 -4.18 -3.41 17.44
N LYS A 61 -3.31 -3.88 16.56
CA LYS A 61 -1.87 -3.64 16.63
C LYS A 61 -1.33 -3.11 15.31
N ILE A 62 -0.55 -2.05 15.44
CA ILE A 62 0.24 -1.51 14.34
C ILE A 62 1.69 -1.70 14.71
N GLU A 63 2.34 -2.61 14.00
CA GLU A 63 3.75 -2.88 14.18
C GLU A 63 4.48 -2.38 12.96
N VAL A 64 5.59 -1.71 13.20
CA VAL A 64 6.49 -1.28 12.14
C VAL A 64 7.79 -1.99 12.35
N PHE A 65 8.18 -2.77 11.35
CA PHE A 65 9.45 -3.46 11.31
C PHE A 65 10.40 -2.69 10.41
N GLU A 66 11.62 -2.49 10.86
CA GLU A 66 12.69 -1.88 10.07
C GLU A 66 13.76 -2.94 9.82
N ASN A 67 14.05 -3.22 8.54
CA ASN A 67 15.06 -4.20 8.11
C ASN A 67 14.91 -5.61 8.73
N GLY A 68 13.70 -5.98 9.16
CA GLY A 68 13.41 -7.30 9.74
C GLY A 68 13.85 -7.49 11.22
N GLU A 69 14.60 -6.54 11.79
CA GLU A 69 15.19 -6.70 13.13
C GLU A 69 14.49 -5.83 14.18
N ASN A 70 14.16 -4.58 13.84
CA ASN A 70 13.64 -3.63 14.82
C ASN A 70 12.11 -3.52 14.74
N LYS A 71 11.45 -4.06 15.76
CA LYS A 71 10.00 -4.05 15.91
C LYS A 71 9.56 -2.89 16.81
N PHE A 72 8.84 -1.94 16.23
CA PHE A 72 8.24 -0.85 17.00
C PHE A 72 6.72 -0.97 16.96
N LYS A 73 6.09 -1.10 18.13
CA LYS A 73 4.65 -0.95 18.25
C LYS A 73 4.33 0.54 18.20
N ILE A 74 3.56 0.96 17.20
CA ILE A 74 3.08 2.34 17.13
C ILE A 74 1.86 2.48 18.06
N PHE A 75 0.97 1.49 18.04
CA PHE A 75 -0.25 1.48 18.85
C PHE A 75 -0.51 0.09 19.44
N ASN A 76 -0.95 0.08 20.69
CA ASN A 76 -1.59 -1.04 21.38
C ASN A 76 -2.94 -0.50 21.89
N LEU A 77 -4.07 -0.88 21.31
CA LEU A 77 -5.39 -0.43 21.81
C LEU A 77 -5.78 -1.08 23.16
N SER A 78 -4.90 -1.87 23.76
CA SER A 78 -5.05 -2.39 25.12
C SER A 78 -4.74 -1.35 26.20
N ASP A 79 -4.07 -0.24 25.88
CA ASP A 79 -3.77 0.82 26.85
C ASP A 79 -4.95 1.81 26.93
N ARG A 80 -6.04 1.31 27.53
CA ARG A 80 -7.32 2.00 27.68
C ARG A 80 -7.19 3.10 28.74
N GLY A 81 -6.76 4.28 28.32
CA GLY A 81 -6.73 5.49 29.16
C GLY A 81 -7.38 6.73 28.55
N THR A 82 -7.62 6.79 27.24
CA THR A 82 -8.26 7.97 26.62
C THR A 82 -9.40 7.58 25.69
N ASN A 83 -10.52 8.25 25.91
CA ASN A 83 -11.84 8.02 25.36
C ASN A 83 -11.95 8.56 23.92
N THR A 84 -11.02 8.16 23.05
CA THR A 84 -11.02 8.53 21.63
C THR A 84 -11.20 7.30 20.77
N ASP A 85 -12.34 7.29 20.06
CA ASP A 85 -12.76 6.28 19.10
C ASP A 85 -11.58 5.67 18.30
N PRO A 86 -11.24 4.38 18.51
CA PRO A 86 -10.18 3.68 17.78
C PRO A 86 -10.37 3.75 16.27
N TYR A 87 -11.61 3.87 15.79
CA TYR A 87 -11.94 3.98 14.37
C TYR A 87 -11.51 5.34 13.79
N LYS A 88 -11.54 6.44 14.56
CA LYS A 88 -11.11 7.77 14.09
C LYS A 88 -9.61 7.85 13.77
N GLN A 89 -8.77 7.15 14.53
CA GLN A 89 -7.32 7.14 14.30
C GLN A 89 -6.94 6.29 13.07
N GLN A 90 -7.74 5.28 12.72
CA GLN A 90 -7.55 4.44 11.53
C GLN A 90 -7.65 5.23 10.22
N TYR A 91 -8.54 6.21 10.13
CA TYR A 91 -8.62 7.10 8.95
C TYR A 91 -7.39 7.98 8.78
N GLN A 92 -6.62 8.25 9.84
CA GLN A 92 -5.42 9.10 9.78
C GLN A 92 -4.15 8.31 9.43
N ILE A 93 -4.18 6.99 9.60
CA ILE A 93 -3.08 6.07 9.31
C ILE A 93 -2.75 6.12 7.81
N GLY A 94 -3.75 6.02 6.92
CA GLY A 94 -3.52 5.96 5.47
C GLY A 94 -2.75 7.13 4.83
N GLY A 95 -2.76 8.34 5.42
CA GLY A 95 -2.09 9.51 4.84
C GLY A 95 -0.66 9.78 5.33
N ASN A 96 -0.23 9.12 6.41
CA ASN A 96 1.01 9.47 7.12
C ASN A 96 2.16 8.47 6.91
N PHE A 97 1.91 7.36 6.22
CA PHE A 97 2.95 6.38 5.90
C PHE A 97 3.75 6.69 4.64
N GLY A 98 3.62 7.88 4.05
CA GLY A 98 4.32 8.28 2.81
C GLY A 98 5.84 8.03 2.76
N LEU A 99 6.46 7.68 3.88
CA LEU A 99 7.87 7.35 4.08
C LEU A 99 8.24 5.87 3.87
N VAL A 100 7.27 4.97 3.71
CA VAL A 100 7.52 3.52 3.73
C VAL A 100 7.71 2.97 2.30
N GLU A 101 8.60 2.01 2.10
CA GLU A 101 8.76 1.39 0.78
C GLU A 101 7.89 0.13 0.62
N TYR A 102 7.59 -0.55 1.73
CA TYR A 102 6.87 -1.83 1.77
C TYR A 102 5.69 -1.81 2.77
N LEU A 103 4.46 -2.02 2.32
CA LEU A 103 3.30 -2.16 3.20
C LEU A 103 2.85 -3.60 3.24
N THR A 104 2.68 -4.17 4.44
CA THR A 104 2.14 -5.52 4.62
C THR A 104 0.89 -5.48 5.51
N ILE A 105 -0.29 -5.53 4.93
CA ILE A 105 -1.54 -5.57 5.69
C ILE A 105 -1.95 -7.03 5.88
N PHE A 106 -2.09 -7.50 7.12
CA PHE A 106 -2.50 -8.88 7.34
C PHE A 106 -4.03 -9.02 7.27
N SER A 107 -4.77 -8.18 8.00
CA SER A 107 -6.22 -8.12 7.91
C SER A 107 -6.78 -6.77 8.36
N ILE A 108 -7.91 -6.38 7.78
CA ILE A 108 -8.70 -5.22 8.17
C ILE A 108 -10.14 -5.68 8.39
N VAL A 109 -10.65 -5.47 9.60
CA VAL A 109 -12.02 -5.84 9.98
C VAL A 109 -13.01 -4.69 9.74
N ASN A 110 -12.53 -3.45 9.58
CA ASN A 110 -13.39 -2.28 9.44
C ASN A 110 -13.71 -1.99 7.95
N PRO A 111 -14.97 -2.15 7.51
CA PRO A 111 -15.37 -1.87 6.13
C PRO A 111 -15.30 -0.38 5.75
N ALA A 112 -15.18 0.53 6.73
CA ALA A 112 -15.05 1.96 6.48
C ALA A 112 -13.59 2.41 6.23
N PHE A 113 -12.60 1.51 6.36
CA PHE A 113 -11.22 1.85 6.03
C PHE A 113 -11.08 2.22 4.55
N THR A 114 -10.59 3.43 4.29
CA THR A 114 -10.34 3.92 2.93
C THR A 114 -8.85 4.16 2.77
N PRO A 115 -8.12 3.28 2.06
CA PRO A 115 -6.71 3.51 1.81
C PRO A 115 -6.51 4.63 0.79
N VAL A 116 -5.40 5.35 0.92
CA VAL A 116 -4.95 6.33 -0.07
C VAL A 116 -3.54 5.96 -0.51
N PHE A 117 -3.41 5.31 -1.67
CA PHE A 117 -2.14 4.80 -2.20
C PHE A 117 -1.60 5.59 -3.40
N THR A 118 -1.79 6.91 -3.38
CA THR A 118 -1.55 7.78 -4.56
C THR A 118 -0.07 8.05 -4.86
N SER A 119 0.83 7.78 -3.92
CA SER A 119 2.28 7.96 -4.07
C SER A 119 3.09 7.05 -3.16
N TRP A 120 2.42 6.10 -2.52
CA TRP A 120 2.93 5.27 -1.45
C TRP A 120 2.03 4.04 -1.30
N PRO A 121 2.56 2.86 -0.93
CA PRO A 121 3.97 2.44 -0.94
C PRO A 121 4.43 2.03 -2.34
N GLN A 122 5.72 1.71 -2.50
CA GLN A 122 6.22 1.06 -3.72
C GLN A 122 5.76 -0.39 -3.81
N ASN A 123 5.77 -1.10 -2.67
CA ASN A 123 5.36 -2.50 -2.60
C ASN A 123 4.20 -2.65 -1.63
N ILE A 124 3.08 -3.19 -2.11
CA ILE A 124 1.89 -3.53 -1.32
C ILE A 124 1.78 -5.05 -1.22
N SER A 125 1.60 -5.57 -0.02
CA SER A 125 1.17 -6.95 0.23
C SER A 125 -0.02 -6.93 1.19
N ILE A 126 -1.14 -7.53 0.81
CA ILE A 126 -2.36 -7.58 1.64
C ILE A 126 -2.82 -9.04 1.71
N MET A 127 -2.79 -9.64 2.90
CA MET A 127 -3.11 -11.06 3.09
C MET A 127 -4.63 -11.33 3.06
N ASP A 128 -5.41 -10.56 3.81
CA ASP A 128 -6.87 -10.58 3.76
C ASP A 128 -7.36 -9.33 3.04
N SER A 129 -7.42 -9.44 1.71
CA SER A 129 -7.78 -8.35 0.82
C SER A 129 -9.25 -8.34 0.40
N ASN A 130 -10.13 -9.01 1.15
CA ASN A 130 -11.57 -9.07 0.86
C ASN A 130 -12.25 -7.69 0.79
N TRP A 131 -11.74 -6.71 1.55
CA TRP A 131 -12.20 -5.32 1.60
C TRP A 131 -11.57 -4.46 0.48
N PHE A 132 -10.55 -4.96 -0.21
CA PHE A 132 -9.79 -4.21 -1.20
C PHE A 132 -10.48 -4.26 -2.57
N THR A 133 -11.17 -3.17 -2.91
CA THR A 133 -11.96 -3.08 -4.15
C THR A 133 -11.12 -2.76 -5.38
N LEU A 134 -11.69 -2.99 -6.58
CA LEU A 134 -11.09 -2.57 -7.85
C LEU A 134 -10.79 -1.07 -7.87
N LYS A 135 -11.69 -0.24 -7.32
CA LYS A 135 -11.48 1.21 -7.18
C LYS A 135 -10.17 1.53 -6.44
N TYR A 136 -9.86 0.81 -5.37
CA TYR A 136 -8.61 1.00 -4.63
C TYR A 136 -7.40 0.54 -5.45
N LEU A 137 -7.52 -0.59 -6.16
CA LEU A 137 -6.46 -1.10 -7.02
C LEU A 137 -6.10 -0.10 -8.14
N LEU A 138 -7.09 0.44 -8.84
CA LEU A 138 -6.90 1.40 -9.93
C LEU A 138 -6.29 2.73 -9.47
N ALA A 139 -6.39 3.06 -8.19
CA ALA A 139 -5.81 4.26 -7.60
C ALA A 139 -4.34 4.09 -7.15
N CYS A 140 -3.82 2.86 -7.12
CA CYS A 140 -2.46 2.57 -6.69
C CYS A 140 -1.43 3.02 -7.73
N THR A 141 -0.35 3.65 -7.27
CA THR A 141 0.82 3.99 -8.11
C THR A 141 2.06 3.13 -7.77
N SER A 142 1.84 2.00 -7.10
CA SER A 142 2.88 1.08 -6.61
C SER A 142 3.56 0.30 -7.74
N THR A 143 4.80 -0.14 -7.52
CA THR A 143 5.56 -1.01 -8.43
C THR A 143 5.17 -2.47 -8.27
N THR A 144 4.95 -2.92 -7.02
CA THR A 144 4.53 -4.29 -6.72
C THR A 144 3.26 -4.27 -5.90
N ILE A 145 2.27 -5.05 -6.29
CA ILE A 145 1.01 -5.22 -5.55
C ILE A 145 0.71 -6.71 -5.45
N THR A 146 0.56 -7.21 -4.22
CA THR A 146 0.16 -8.58 -3.93
C THR A 146 -1.09 -8.57 -3.07
N LEU A 147 -2.17 -9.18 -3.57
CA LEU A 147 -3.45 -9.32 -2.88
C LEU A 147 -3.75 -10.81 -2.70
N LYS A 148 -3.92 -11.24 -1.45
CA LYS A 148 -4.34 -12.61 -1.10
C LYS A 148 -5.75 -12.58 -0.54
N GLU A 149 -6.47 -13.71 -0.65
CA GLU A 149 -7.87 -13.83 -0.23
C GLU A 149 -8.76 -12.66 -0.70
N SER A 150 -8.57 -12.23 -1.96
CA SER A 150 -9.33 -11.13 -2.55
C SER A 150 -10.73 -11.56 -2.97
N ARG A 151 -11.63 -10.59 -3.16
CA ARG A 151 -12.94 -10.77 -3.82
C ARG A 151 -12.96 -10.35 -5.29
N LEU A 152 -11.84 -9.85 -5.81
CA LEU A 152 -11.73 -9.45 -7.21
C LEU A 152 -11.98 -10.65 -8.14
N GLU A 153 -12.76 -10.43 -9.18
CA GLU A 153 -13.19 -11.48 -10.10
C GLU A 153 -12.65 -11.23 -11.52
N ASN A 154 -12.90 -12.16 -12.45
CA ASN A 154 -12.40 -12.08 -13.82
C ASN A 154 -12.71 -10.73 -14.51
N LYS A 155 -13.91 -10.16 -14.31
CA LYS A 155 -14.29 -8.87 -14.94
C LYS A 155 -13.43 -7.71 -14.43
N ASP A 156 -13.05 -7.75 -13.15
CA ASP A 156 -12.19 -6.72 -12.56
C ASP A 156 -10.79 -6.81 -13.18
N MET A 157 -10.33 -8.03 -13.50
CA MET A 157 -9.04 -8.25 -14.17
C MET A 157 -9.05 -7.77 -15.63
N ASP A 158 -10.17 -7.94 -16.34
CA ASP A 158 -10.37 -7.35 -17.67
C ASP A 158 -10.25 -5.82 -17.61
N GLU A 159 -10.89 -5.17 -16.63
CA GLU A 159 -10.77 -3.73 -16.43
C GLU A 159 -9.34 -3.29 -16.08
N VAL A 160 -8.67 -4.01 -15.17
CA VAL A 160 -7.26 -3.76 -14.81
C VAL A 160 -6.35 -3.82 -16.03
N LEU A 161 -6.46 -4.86 -16.85
CA LEU A 161 -5.60 -5.04 -18.03
C LEU A 161 -5.90 -4.01 -19.12
N ARG A 162 -7.17 -3.66 -19.36
CA ARG A 162 -7.55 -2.57 -20.27
C ARG A 162 -7.00 -1.23 -19.78
N LYS A 163 -7.09 -0.97 -18.48
CA LYS A 163 -6.58 0.26 -17.89
C LYS A 163 -5.05 0.33 -17.97
N TRP A 164 -4.35 -0.77 -17.72
CA TRP A 164 -2.90 -0.85 -17.90
C TRP A 164 -2.50 -0.57 -19.35
N LYS A 165 -3.21 -1.17 -20.31
CA LYS A 165 -2.91 -1.02 -21.75
C LYS A 165 -2.98 0.43 -22.23
N THR A 166 -3.93 1.19 -21.69
CA THR A 166 -4.14 2.62 -21.99
C THR A 166 -3.28 3.58 -21.16
N GLY A 167 -2.24 3.09 -20.48
CA GLY A 167 -1.28 3.90 -19.73
C GLY A 167 -1.57 4.06 -18.23
N GLY A 168 -2.56 3.34 -17.70
CA GLY A 168 -2.73 3.18 -16.25
C GLY A 168 -1.57 2.41 -15.61
N PHE A 169 -1.45 2.49 -14.29
CA PHE A 169 -0.41 1.80 -13.53
C PHE A 169 1.03 2.15 -13.99
N PRO A 170 1.41 3.44 -13.98
CA PRO A 170 2.65 3.91 -14.63
C PRO A 170 3.93 3.29 -14.07
N ASN A 171 3.94 2.89 -12.79
CA ASN A 171 5.12 2.32 -12.13
C ASN A 171 5.06 0.79 -11.99
N LEU A 172 3.96 0.16 -12.37
CA LEU A 172 3.73 -1.26 -12.08
C LEU A 172 4.76 -2.13 -12.79
N GLN A 173 5.38 -3.00 -12.01
CA GLN A 173 6.30 -4.05 -12.43
C GLN A 173 5.70 -5.44 -12.16
N ARG A 174 4.95 -5.60 -11.06
CA ARG A 174 4.31 -6.88 -10.73
C ARG A 174 2.97 -6.69 -10.01
N LEU A 175 1.93 -7.33 -10.52
CA LEU A 175 0.64 -7.46 -9.85
C LEU A 175 0.34 -8.95 -9.64
N GLU A 176 0.03 -9.32 -8.41
CA GLU A 176 -0.30 -10.68 -8.01
C GLU A 176 -1.62 -10.68 -7.25
N ILE A 177 -2.62 -11.43 -7.74
CA ILE A 177 -3.94 -11.50 -7.12
C ILE A 177 -4.34 -12.95 -6.96
N GLN A 178 -4.54 -13.36 -5.72
CA GLN A 178 -5.20 -14.60 -5.36
C GLN A 178 -6.63 -14.29 -4.91
N SER A 179 -7.60 -14.85 -5.63
CA SER A 179 -9.02 -14.75 -5.30
C SER A 179 -9.74 -16.04 -5.61
N ARG A 180 -10.68 -16.42 -4.75
CA ARG A 180 -11.61 -17.53 -5.00
C ARG A 180 -12.60 -17.23 -6.11
N ASN A 181 -12.75 -15.97 -6.50
CA ASN A 181 -13.65 -15.53 -7.56
C ASN A 181 -12.99 -15.49 -8.95
N ILE A 182 -11.67 -15.72 -9.03
CA ILE A 182 -10.97 -15.94 -10.31
C ILE A 182 -11.21 -17.39 -10.73
N THR A 183 -12.06 -17.59 -11.74
CA THR A 183 -12.53 -18.93 -12.13
C THR A 183 -12.38 -19.17 -13.62
N SER A 184 -12.01 -20.40 -14.00
CA SER A 184 -11.82 -20.80 -15.41
C SER A 184 -13.06 -20.66 -16.28
N PHE A 185 -14.25 -20.63 -15.68
CA PHE A 185 -15.55 -20.54 -16.35
C PHE A 185 -16.24 -19.17 -16.13
N GLY A 186 -15.53 -18.22 -15.51
CA GLY A 186 -16.05 -16.88 -15.26
C GLY A 186 -16.07 -16.00 -16.51
N ALA A 187 -16.27 -14.69 -16.30
CA ALA A 187 -16.18 -13.71 -17.38
C ALA A 187 -14.85 -13.81 -18.13
N THR A 188 -14.88 -13.53 -19.43
CA THR A 188 -13.70 -13.54 -20.28
C THR A 188 -12.89 -12.27 -20.07
N ILE A 189 -11.57 -12.39 -20.24
CA ILE A 189 -10.62 -11.28 -20.23
C ILE A 189 -10.15 -11.08 -21.66
N PHE A 190 -10.35 -9.90 -22.24
CA PHE A 190 -10.19 -9.66 -23.68
C PHE A 190 -10.96 -10.65 -24.59
N GLY A 191 -12.08 -11.20 -24.12
CA GLY A 191 -12.82 -12.23 -24.85
C GLY A 191 -12.20 -13.63 -24.78
N MET A 192 -11.07 -13.80 -24.10
CA MET A 192 -10.38 -15.07 -23.89
C MET A 192 -10.72 -15.66 -22.52
N ASN A 193 -10.67 -16.98 -22.42
CA ASN A 193 -10.77 -17.66 -21.13
C ASN A 193 -9.43 -17.64 -20.38
N LEU A 194 -9.45 -17.95 -19.08
CA LEU A 194 -8.25 -17.90 -18.22
C LEU A 194 -7.10 -18.77 -18.74
N ARG A 195 -7.38 -19.94 -19.32
CA ARG A 195 -6.31 -20.84 -19.82
C ARG A 195 -5.61 -20.26 -21.04
N GLU A 196 -6.36 -19.57 -21.90
CA GLU A 196 -5.81 -18.88 -23.08
C GLU A 196 -4.96 -17.66 -22.71
N LEU A 197 -5.22 -17.04 -21.54
CA LEU A 197 -4.40 -15.95 -21.02
C LEU A 197 -3.07 -16.42 -20.44
N ASN A 198 -2.92 -17.70 -20.10
CA ASN A 198 -1.71 -18.17 -19.45
C ASN A 198 -0.51 -18.02 -20.39
N GLU A 199 0.55 -17.38 -19.90
CA GLU A 199 1.77 -17.06 -20.63
C GLU A 199 1.60 -16.07 -21.80
N LEU A 200 0.41 -15.46 -21.92
CA LEU A 200 0.16 -14.44 -22.93
C LEU A 200 1.01 -13.20 -22.66
N VAL A 201 1.62 -12.69 -23.72
CA VAL A 201 2.34 -11.41 -23.72
C VAL A 201 1.48 -10.38 -24.44
N ILE A 202 1.17 -9.29 -23.75
CA ILE A 202 0.45 -8.14 -24.32
C ILE A 202 1.32 -6.89 -24.28
N HIS A 203 1.07 -5.96 -25.19
CA HIS A 203 1.75 -4.67 -25.28
C HIS A 203 0.83 -3.54 -24.84
N SER A 204 1.40 -2.49 -24.23
CA SER A 204 0.68 -1.23 -24.03
C SER A 204 0.35 -0.58 -25.38
N ASP A 205 -0.68 0.25 -25.43
CA ASP A 205 -1.15 0.88 -26.68
C ASP A 205 -0.11 1.84 -27.28
N ASP A 206 0.71 2.45 -26.43
CA ASP A 206 1.83 3.31 -26.83
C ASP A 206 3.10 2.51 -27.21
N GLY A 207 3.08 1.18 -27.07
CA GLY A 207 4.20 0.29 -27.33
C GLY A 207 5.39 0.41 -26.35
N SER A 208 5.29 1.23 -25.29
CA SER A 208 6.41 1.49 -24.37
C SER A 208 6.69 0.33 -23.40
N LYS A 209 5.73 -0.57 -23.21
CA LYS A 209 5.84 -1.68 -22.25
C LYS A 209 5.18 -2.96 -22.79
N LYS A 210 5.59 -4.09 -22.22
CA LYS A 210 4.88 -5.36 -22.34
C LYS A 210 4.50 -5.91 -20.97
N ALA A 211 3.44 -6.71 -20.92
CA ALA A 211 3.05 -7.48 -19.76
C ALA A 211 2.95 -8.96 -20.12
N THR A 212 3.55 -9.82 -19.29
CA THR A 212 3.38 -11.27 -19.32
C THR A 212 2.37 -11.67 -18.25
N ILE A 213 1.34 -12.41 -18.65
CA ILE A 213 0.28 -12.86 -17.75
C ILE A 213 0.51 -14.34 -17.44
N LYS A 214 0.42 -14.72 -16.16
CA LYS A 214 0.38 -16.11 -15.73
C LYS A 214 -0.89 -16.33 -14.93
N THR A 215 -1.52 -17.48 -15.14
CA THR A 215 -2.80 -17.78 -14.51
C THR A 215 -2.78 -19.18 -13.95
N TYR A 216 -3.31 -19.34 -12.75
CA TYR A 216 -3.52 -20.64 -12.12
C TYR A 216 -4.82 -20.62 -11.33
N HIS A 217 -5.19 -21.75 -10.72
CA HIS A 217 -6.46 -21.86 -10.05
C HIS A 217 -6.59 -20.81 -8.93
N GLY A 218 -7.57 -19.90 -9.07
CA GLY A 218 -7.80 -18.81 -8.14
C GLY A 218 -6.71 -17.73 -8.11
N HIS A 219 -5.89 -17.62 -9.16
CA HIS A 219 -4.76 -16.70 -9.15
C HIS A 219 -4.38 -16.16 -10.53
N ILE A 220 -4.06 -14.87 -10.58
CA ILE A 220 -3.47 -14.18 -11.73
C ILE A 220 -2.22 -13.41 -11.29
N GLU A 221 -1.15 -13.56 -12.07
CA GLU A 221 0.07 -12.76 -11.99
C GLU A 221 0.29 -11.99 -13.30
N ILE A 222 0.64 -10.71 -13.19
CA ILE A 222 1.00 -9.85 -14.31
C ILE A 222 2.39 -9.29 -14.01
N SER A 223 3.36 -9.59 -14.89
CA SER A 223 4.72 -9.06 -14.83
C SER A 223 4.92 -8.07 -15.98
N VAL A 224 5.35 -6.85 -15.68
CA VAL A 224 5.50 -5.75 -16.64
C VAL A 224 6.99 -5.47 -16.89
N THR A 225 7.36 -5.30 -18.16
CA THR A 225 8.71 -4.90 -18.59
C THR A 225 8.60 -3.69 -19.49
N SER A 226 9.39 -2.64 -19.21
CA SER A 226 9.47 -1.45 -20.07
C SER A 226 10.61 -1.58 -21.08
N PHE A 227 10.44 -0.97 -22.25
CA PHE A 227 11.45 -0.91 -23.30
C PHE A 227 12.24 0.38 -23.27
#